data_AF-A0AAN5CK60-F1
#
_entry.id   AF-A0AAN5CK60-F1
#
_cell.length_a   1.000
_cell.length_b   1.000
_cell.length_c   1.000
_cell.angle_alpha   90.00
_cell.angle_beta   90.00
_cell.angle_gamma   90.00
#
_symmetry.space_group_name_H-M   'P 1'
#
loop_
_entity.id
_entity.type
_entity.pdbx_description
1 polymer ?
#
loop_
_entity_poly.entity_id
_entity_poly.type
_entity_poly.pdbx_seq_one_letter_code
_entity_poly.pdbx_strand_id
1 'polypeptide(L)'
;ISWTSNPRDVALLRATWTEDFEILYNIGSGIFHHLFDGPNGTESKTLFPWIAKYEEEGIDYVQTNDFRVLCLRLVQTVAIFLEEVGDKAKVEVFLYKLGARHVNYLPHDLPPACFETLRESVHFGLNERINSLPRLTKEERERAIHIWADTVVYIFHLVQEGFYDALRGFDRFPHIHLKAASHHFAP
;
A
#
# COMPACT_ATOMS: atom_id res chain seq x y z
N ILE A 1 -13.25 -7.27 -9.87
CA ILE A 1 -12.91 -5.98 -10.52
C ILE A 1 -12.17 -6.28 -11.82
N SER A 2 -12.62 -5.75 -12.96
CA SER A 2 -11.96 -5.92 -14.26
C SER A 2 -11.02 -4.74 -14.53
N TRP A 3 -9.93 -4.64 -13.77
CA TRP A 3 -8.88 -3.69 -14.11
C TRP A 3 -8.11 -4.25 -15.33
N THR A 4 -8.08 -3.49 -16.41
CA THR A 4 -7.34 -3.80 -17.64
C THR A 4 -6.43 -2.63 -17.95
N SER A 5 -5.12 -2.84 -17.86
CA SER A 5 -4.12 -1.86 -18.26
C SER A 5 -4.34 -1.46 -19.71
N ASN A 6 -4.53 -0.17 -20.01
CA ASN A 6 -4.25 0.36 -21.34
C ASN A 6 -2.92 1.14 -21.32
N PRO A 7 -2.18 1.20 -22.45
CA PRO A 7 -0.86 1.81 -22.46
C PRO A 7 -0.82 3.28 -22.02
N ARG A 8 -1.90 4.04 -22.29
CA ARG A 8 -1.99 5.46 -21.93
C ARG A 8 -2.10 5.64 -20.42
N ASP A 9 -2.93 4.85 -19.76
CA ASP A 9 -3.11 4.90 -18.32
C ASP A 9 -1.85 4.40 -17.59
N VAL A 10 -1.19 3.37 -18.11
CA VAL A 10 0.10 2.91 -17.56
C VAL A 10 1.17 4.00 -17.67
N ALA A 11 1.25 4.69 -18.82
CA ALA A 11 2.17 5.81 -18.98
C ALA A 11 1.87 6.95 -17.98
N LEU A 12 0.59 7.24 -17.73
CA LEU A 12 0.18 8.28 -16.78
C LEU A 12 0.44 7.87 -15.32
N LEU A 13 0.19 6.62 -14.94
CA LEU A 13 0.58 6.07 -13.63
C LEU A 13 2.09 6.22 -13.40
N ARG A 14 2.91 5.89 -14.41
CA ARG A 14 4.36 6.05 -14.35
C ARG A 14 4.78 7.53 -14.28
N ALA A 15 4.13 8.40 -15.05
CA ALA A 15 4.43 9.84 -15.05
C ALA A 15 4.04 10.55 -13.74
N THR A 16 3.11 9.98 -12.98
CA THR A 16 2.66 10.51 -11.67
C THR A 16 3.41 9.91 -10.49
N TRP A 17 4.16 8.83 -10.72
CA TRP A 17 5.04 8.22 -9.74
C TRP A 17 6.44 8.88 -9.70
N THR A 18 7.28 8.46 -8.76
CA THR A 18 8.64 8.99 -8.59
C THR A 18 9.59 7.93 -8.04
N GLU A 19 10.88 8.08 -8.32
CA GLU A 19 11.96 7.30 -7.72
C GLU A 19 12.74 8.12 -6.68
N ASP A 20 12.36 9.39 -6.48
CA ASP A 20 13.00 10.26 -5.49
C ASP A 20 12.67 9.81 -4.07
N PHE A 21 13.71 9.49 -3.31
CA PHE A 21 13.57 8.93 -1.97
C PHE A 21 12.79 9.84 -1.01
N GLU A 22 13.07 11.15 -1.00
CA GLU A 22 12.43 12.08 -0.07
C GLU A 22 10.96 12.25 -0.42
N ILE A 23 10.63 12.31 -1.71
CA ILE A 23 9.23 12.34 -2.15
C ILE A 23 8.51 11.04 -1.78
N LEU A 24 9.15 9.88 -1.99
CA LEU A 24 8.57 8.58 -1.61
C LEU A 24 8.33 8.48 -0.11
N TYR A 25 9.26 8.95 0.71
CA TYR A 25 9.09 9.01 2.16
C TYR A 25 7.95 9.96 2.56
N ASN A 26 7.84 11.12 1.92
CA ASN A 26 6.74 12.07 2.16
C ASN A 26 5.37 11.49 1.78
N ILE A 27 5.29 10.71 0.69
CA ILE A 27 4.04 10.00 0.33
C ILE A 27 3.70 8.97 1.42
N GLY A 28 4.65 8.09 1.77
CA GLY A 28 4.42 7.04 2.78
C GLY A 28 4.04 7.60 4.15
N SER A 29 4.79 8.59 4.62
CA SER A 29 4.50 9.27 5.90
C SER A 29 3.17 10.00 5.88
N GLY A 30 2.83 10.72 4.79
CA GLY A 30 1.53 11.37 4.64
C GLY A 30 0.35 10.39 4.71
N ILE A 31 0.51 9.19 4.14
CA ILE A 31 -0.49 8.12 4.24
C ILE A 31 -0.65 7.66 5.70
N PHE A 32 0.44 7.37 6.40
CA PHE A 32 0.35 6.89 7.78
C PHE A 32 -0.07 7.97 8.77
N HIS A 33 0.27 9.24 8.54
CA HIS A 33 -0.27 10.36 9.29
C HIS A 33 -1.78 10.45 9.10
N HIS A 34 -2.27 10.44 7.86
CA HIS A 34 -3.71 10.44 7.60
C HIS A 34 -4.43 9.25 8.26
N LEU A 35 -3.81 8.06 8.25
CA LEU A 35 -4.35 6.87 8.91
C LEU A 35 -4.44 7.03 10.43
N PHE A 36 -3.33 7.43 11.06
CA PHE A 36 -3.18 7.45 12.51
C PHE A 36 -3.82 8.67 13.18
N ASP A 37 -3.96 9.78 12.44
CA ASP A 37 -4.64 10.99 12.90
C ASP A 37 -6.14 11.00 12.53
N GLY A 38 -6.58 10.01 11.74
CA GLY A 38 -7.97 9.86 11.31
C GLY A 38 -8.91 9.24 12.37
N PRO A 39 -10.21 9.12 12.06
CA PRO A 39 -11.22 8.62 13.01
C PRO A 39 -10.95 7.23 13.60
N ASN A 40 -10.31 6.35 12.82
CA ASN A 40 -9.94 4.99 13.23
C ASN A 40 -8.45 4.87 13.61
N GLY A 41 -7.78 6.00 13.86
CA GLY A 41 -6.34 6.04 14.07
C GLY A 41 -5.88 5.26 15.29
N THR A 42 -6.64 5.29 16.39
CA THR A 42 -6.33 4.52 17.61
C THR A 42 -6.36 3.02 17.35
N GLU A 43 -7.40 2.51 16.69
CA GLU A 43 -7.50 1.09 16.33
C GLU A 43 -6.40 0.70 15.33
N SER A 44 -6.12 1.55 14.34
CA SER A 44 -5.06 1.31 13.36
C SER A 44 -3.67 1.21 14.00
N LYS A 45 -3.38 2.05 15.00
CA LYS A 45 -2.11 2.01 15.77
C LYS A 45 -1.93 0.69 16.53
N THR A 46 -3.01 0.05 16.98
CA THR A 46 -2.91 -1.21 17.75
C THR A 46 -2.35 -2.37 16.92
N LEU A 47 -2.38 -2.27 15.58
CA LEU A 47 -1.73 -3.22 14.68
C LEU A 47 -0.19 -3.13 14.69
N PHE A 48 0.36 -2.11 15.36
CA PHE A 48 1.79 -1.83 15.40
C PHE A 48 2.26 -1.74 16.87
N PRO A 49 2.53 -2.87 17.54
CA PRO A 49 2.89 -2.88 18.97
C PRO A 49 4.09 -2.00 19.35
N TRP A 50 5.01 -1.76 18.40
CA TRP A 50 6.15 -0.87 18.59
C TRP A 50 5.74 0.61 18.78
N ILE A 51 4.58 1.04 18.26
CA ILE A 51 4.06 2.40 18.49
C ILE A 51 3.76 2.59 19.97
N ALA A 52 2.99 1.67 20.56
CA ALA A 52 2.64 1.72 21.98
C ALA A 52 3.89 1.76 22.88
N LYS A 53 4.89 0.95 22.55
CA LYS A 53 6.19 0.96 23.24
C LYS A 53 6.85 2.35 23.24
N TYR A 54 6.91 3.03 22.10
CA TYR A 54 7.52 4.36 22.03
C TYR A 54 6.66 5.42 22.74
N GLU A 55 5.33 5.36 22.60
CA GLU A 55 4.41 6.29 23.27
C GLU A 55 4.51 6.17 24.80
N GLU A 56 4.66 4.95 25.36
CA GLU A 56 4.90 4.70 26.78
C GLU A 56 6.24 5.29 27.28
N GLU A 57 7.26 5.29 26.43
CA GLU A 57 8.58 5.86 26.71
C GLU A 57 8.62 7.40 26.49
N GLY A 58 7.50 8.01 26.07
CA GLY A 58 7.43 9.44 25.75
C GLY A 58 8.19 9.83 24.48
N ILE A 59 8.44 8.87 23.59
CA ILE A 59 9.15 9.04 22.32
C ILE A 59 8.13 9.25 21.20
N ASP A 60 8.35 10.26 20.37
CA ASP A 60 7.59 10.44 19.13
C ASP A 60 7.96 9.33 18.13
N TYR A 61 7.06 8.35 17.99
CA TYR A 61 7.26 7.18 17.12
C TYR A 61 7.46 7.57 15.65
N VAL A 62 6.97 8.74 15.20
CA VAL A 62 7.13 9.24 13.83
C VAL A 62 8.60 9.52 13.50
N GLN A 63 9.42 9.82 14.51
CA GLN A 63 10.86 10.06 14.34
C GLN A 63 11.70 8.77 14.35
N THR A 64 11.06 7.61 14.51
CA THR A 64 11.77 6.33 14.67
C THR A 64 12.09 5.66 13.34
N ASN A 65 13.09 4.78 13.36
CA ASN A 65 13.42 3.97 12.19
C ASN A 65 12.27 3.02 11.81
N ASP A 66 11.51 2.51 12.78
CA ASP A 66 10.37 1.62 12.53
C ASP A 66 9.28 2.31 11.70
N PHE A 67 8.93 3.56 12.03
CA PHE A 67 7.99 4.35 11.23
C PHE A 67 8.53 4.63 9.82
N ARG A 68 9.82 4.98 9.70
CA ARG A 68 10.45 5.19 8.38
C ARG A 68 10.41 3.93 7.53
N VAL A 69 10.73 2.77 8.10
CA VAL A 69 10.66 1.49 7.41
C VAL A 69 9.22 1.17 6.98
N LEU A 70 8.24 1.37 7.86
CA LEU A 70 6.82 1.16 7.55
C LEU A 70 6.38 2.00 6.33
N CYS A 71 6.72 3.30 6.32
CA CYS A 71 6.43 4.21 5.20
C CYS A 71 7.05 3.72 3.89
N LEU A 72 8.31 3.31 3.92
CA LEU A 72 9.05 2.89 2.73
C LEU A 72 8.54 1.56 2.17
N ARG A 73 8.18 0.60 3.03
CA ARG A 73 7.64 -0.70 2.59
C ARG A 73 6.33 -0.53 1.81
N LEU A 74 5.48 0.40 2.24
CA LEU A 74 4.24 0.72 1.55
C LEU A 74 4.50 1.25 0.14
N VAL A 75 5.33 2.29 0.00
CA VAL A 75 5.61 2.88 -1.31
C VAL A 75 6.43 1.97 -2.23
N GLN A 76 7.27 1.09 -1.66
CA GLN A 76 7.95 0.03 -2.40
C GLN A 76 6.97 -0.99 -2.99
N THR A 77 5.87 -1.30 -2.27
CA THR A 77 4.80 -2.16 -2.81
C THR A 77 4.21 -1.55 -4.07
N VAL A 78 3.95 -0.24 -4.04
CA VAL A 78 3.42 0.50 -5.19
C VAL A 78 4.43 0.54 -6.33
N ALA A 79 5.72 0.70 -6.04
CA ALA A 79 6.77 0.67 -7.05
C ALA A 79 6.83 -0.70 -7.77
N ILE A 80 6.84 -1.80 -7.03
CA ILE A 80 6.83 -3.17 -7.60
C ILE A 80 5.57 -3.40 -8.43
N PHE A 81 4.41 -2.93 -7.96
CA PHE A 81 3.19 -2.97 -8.75
C PHE A 81 3.37 -2.25 -10.11
N LEU A 82 3.95 -1.05 -10.13
CA LEU A 82 4.16 -0.27 -11.35
C LEU A 82 5.18 -0.89 -12.32
N GLU A 83 6.18 -1.62 -11.79
CA GLU A 83 7.13 -2.39 -12.59
C GLU A 83 6.41 -3.50 -13.35
N GLU A 84 5.53 -4.22 -12.67
CA GLU A 84 4.84 -5.40 -13.21
C GLU A 84 3.47 -5.09 -13.84
N VAL A 85 2.98 -3.84 -13.78
CA VAL A 85 1.63 -3.41 -14.19
C VAL A 85 1.22 -3.80 -15.63
N GLY A 86 2.20 -4.07 -16.50
CA GLY A 86 1.97 -4.56 -17.86
C GLY A 86 1.74 -6.07 -17.99
N ASP A 87 2.03 -6.84 -16.93
CA ASP A 87 1.85 -8.29 -16.82
C ASP A 87 0.90 -8.60 -15.67
N LYS A 88 -0.39 -8.71 -16.00
CA LYS A 88 -1.46 -8.94 -15.03
C LYS A 88 -1.23 -10.20 -14.18
N ALA A 89 -0.69 -11.27 -14.76
CA ALA A 89 -0.47 -12.51 -14.03
C ALA A 89 0.58 -12.34 -12.92
N LYS A 90 1.66 -11.61 -13.20
CA LYS A 90 2.68 -11.31 -12.19
C LYS A 90 2.15 -10.40 -11.09
N VAL A 91 1.39 -9.36 -11.44
CA VAL A 91 0.74 -8.47 -10.46
C VAL A 91 -0.19 -9.25 -9.53
N GLU A 92 -1.03 -10.13 -10.08
CA GLU A 92 -1.95 -10.95 -9.29
C GLU A 92 -1.23 -11.88 -8.33
N VAL A 93 -0.15 -12.53 -8.77
CA VAL A 93 0.68 -13.37 -7.90
C VAL A 93 1.35 -12.54 -6.82
N PHE A 94 1.95 -11.40 -7.19
CA PHE A 94 2.66 -10.53 -6.26
C PHE A 94 1.75 -10.06 -5.11
N LEU A 95 0.61 -9.45 -5.44
CA LEU A 95 -0.30 -8.87 -4.46
C LEU A 95 -1.00 -9.94 -3.61
N TYR A 96 -1.39 -11.06 -4.22
CA TYR A 96 -1.98 -12.17 -3.48
C TYR A 96 -1.01 -12.74 -2.45
N LYS A 97 0.24 -13.02 -2.85
CA LYS A 97 1.27 -13.53 -1.93
C LYS A 97 1.67 -12.51 -0.86
N LEU A 98 1.65 -11.22 -1.20
CA LEU A 98 1.80 -10.15 -0.23
C LEU A 98 0.71 -10.24 0.84
N GLY A 99 -0.55 -10.36 0.44
CA GLY A 99 -1.68 -10.59 1.34
C GLY A 99 -1.50 -11.81 2.24
N ALA A 100 -1.21 -12.96 1.63
CA ALA A 100 -1.00 -14.23 2.35
C ALA A 100 0.09 -14.12 3.42
N ARG A 101 1.16 -13.36 3.14
CA ARG A 101 2.25 -13.15 4.09
C ARG A 101 1.82 -12.38 5.34
N HIS A 102 0.88 -11.44 5.21
CA HIS A 102 0.42 -10.62 6.33
C HIS A 102 -0.29 -11.41 7.43
N VAL A 103 -0.73 -12.65 7.16
CA VAL A 103 -1.25 -13.57 8.19
C VAL A 103 -0.25 -13.82 9.32
N ASN A 104 1.06 -13.73 9.04
CA ASN A 104 2.09 -13.91 10.07
C ASN A 104 2.25 -12.71 11.02
N TYR A 105 1.62 -11.58 10.72
CA TYR A 105 1.87 -10.30 11.40
C TYR A 105 0.59 -9.61 11.88
N LEU A 106 -0.55 -9.89 11.27
CA LEU A 106 -1.83 -9.29 11.61
C LEU A 106 -2.71 -10.28 12.40
N PRO A 107 -3.62 -9.78 13.26
CA PRO A 107 -4.59 -10.63 13.95
C PRO A 107 -5.43 -11.48 12.99
N HIS A 108 -5.75 -12.71 13.39
CA HIS A 108 -6.60 -13.60 12.59
C HIS A 108 -8.05 -13.10 12.46
N ASP A 109 -8.50 -12.31 13.43
CA ASP A 109 -9.82 -11.68 13.52
C ASP A 109 -9.79 -10.21 13.06
N LEU A 110 -8.77 -9.81 12.28
CA LEU A 110 -8.62 -8.45 11.76
C LEU A 110 -9.92 -7.97 11.08
N PRO A 111 -10.55 -6.88 11.57
CA PRO A 111 -11.77 -6.36 10.98
C PRO A 111 -11.53 -5.92 9.52
N PRO A 112 -12.43 -6.24 8.57
CA PRO A 112 -12.32 -5.76 7.19
C PRO A 112 -12.20 -4.23 7.10
N ALA A 113 -12.79 -3.49 8.04
CA ALA A 113 -12.71 -2.03 8.14
C ALA A 113 -11.28 -1.49 8.31
N CYS A 114 -10.35 -2.28 8.87
CA CYS A 114 -8.94 -1.89 8.96
C CYS A 114 -8.31 -1.76 7.56
N PHE A 115 -8.60 -2.70 6.66
CA PHE A 115 -8.13 -2.61 5.27
C PHE A 115 -8.76 -1.42 4.55
N GLU A 116 -10.04 -1.14 4.78
CA GLU A 116 -10.72 0.02 4.18
C GLU A 116 -10.11 1.34 4.63
N THR A 117 -9.82 1.49 5.93
CA THR A 117 -9.20 2.71 6.48
C THR A 117 -7.79 2.94 5.89
N LEU A 118 -6.99 1.87 5.77
CA LEU A 118 -5.68 1.96 5.12
C LEU A 118 -5.83 2.29 3.62
N ARG A 119 -6.78 1.67 2.92
CA ARG A 119 -7.07 1.93 1.51
C ARG A 119 -7.43 3.40 1.26
N GLU A 120 -8.28 3.97 2.11
CA GLU A 120 -8.67 5.39 2.07
C GLU A 120 -7.47 6.31 2.29
N SER A 121 -6.60 5.97 3.24
CA SER A 121 -5.40 6.74 3.53
C SER A 121 -4.38 6.67 2.38
N VAL A 122 -4.22 5.51 1.74
CA VAL A 122 -3.40 5.36 0.53
C VAL A 122 -3.95 6.22 -0.61
N HIS A 123 -5.28 6.20 -0.81
CA HIS A 123 -5.94 7.03 -1.81
C HIS A 123 -5.71 8.53 -1.55
N PHE A 124 -5.82 8.97 -0.29
CA PHE A 124 -5.51 10.33 0.12
C PHE A 124 -4.07 10.74 -0.24
N GLY A 125 -3.07 9.95 0.19
CA GLY A 125 -1.67 10.29 -0.05
C GLY A 125 -1.28 10.31 -1.53
N LEU A 126 -1.84 9.41 -2.35
CA LEU A 126 -1.62 9.43 -3.80
C LEU A 126 -2.29 10.64 -4.46
N ASN A 127 -3.48 11.05 -4.01
CA ASN A 127 -4.14 12.25 -4.53
C ASN A 127 -3.37 13.52 -4.18
N GLU A 128 -2.86 13.64 -2.95
CA GLU A 128 -1.98 14.76 -2.56
C GLU A 128 -0.75 14.81 -3.47
N ARG A 129 -0.13 13.66 -3.74
CA ARG A 129 0.98 13.57 -4.69
C ARG A 129 0.57 14.07 -6.07
N ILE A 130 -0.52 13.55 -6.63
CA ILE A 130 -0.97 13.96 -7.97
C ILE A 130 -1.26 15.46 -8.02
N ASN A 131 -1.92 16.01 -7.00
CA ASN A 131 -2.22 17.44 -6.89
C ASN A 131 -0.96 18.31 -6.77
N SER A 132 0.10 17.81 -6.13
CA SER A 132 1.38 18.52 -6.04
C SER A 132 2.16 18.63 -7.36
N LEU A 133 1.82 17.84 -8.38
CA LEU A 133 2.55 17.81 -9.65
C LEU A 133 2.21 19.03 -10.52
N PRO A 134 3.16 19.94 -10.81
CA PRO A 134 2.87 21.17 -11.56
C PRO A 134 2.78 20.95 -13.08
N ARG A 135 3.24 19.80 -13.59
CA ARG A 135 3.38 19.53 -15.03
C ARG A 135 2.17 18.89 -15.68
N LEU A 136 1.18 18.46 -14.90
CA LEU A 136 -0.02 17.81 -15.42
C LEU A 136 -1.05 18.85 -15.86
N THR A 137 -1.66 18.64 -17.03
CA THR A 137 -2.87 19.38 -17.39
C THR A 137 -4.02 19.04 -16.43
N LYS A 138 -5.12 19.80 -16.50
CA LYS A 138 -6.31 19.53 -15.69
C LYS A 138 -6.88 18.13 -16.01
N GLU A 139 -6.97 17.80 -17.29
CA GLU A 139 -7.51 16.53 -17.78
C GLU A 139 -6.61 15.35 -17.39
N GLU A 140 -5.28 15.51 -17.48
CA GLU A 140 -4.32 14.50 -17.03
C GLU A 140 -4.43 14.26 -15.53
N ARG A 141 -4.60 15.32 -14.74
CA ARG A 141 -4.76 15.25 -13.29
C ARG A 141 -6.04 14.51 -12.89
N GLU A 142 -7.17 14.89 -13.49
CA GLU A 142 -8.46 14.23 -13.25
C GLU A 142 -8.40 12.74 -13.65
N ARG A 143 -7.77 12.43 -14.79
CA ARG A 143 -7.58 11.05 -15.23
C ARG A 143 -6.66 10.27 -14.30
N ALA A 144 -5.56 10.86 -13.84
CA ALA A 144 -4.62 10.23 -12.93
C ALA A 144 -5.27 9.88 -11.59
N ILE A 145 -6.05 10.80 -11.01
CA ILE A 145 -6.81 10.57 -9.77
C ILE A 145 -7.72 9.36 -9.94
N HIS A 146 -8.47 9.29 -11.05
CA HIS A 146 -9.39 8.18 -11.31
C HIS A 146 -8.66 6.84 -11.46
N ILE A 147 -7.57 6.77 -12.23
CA ILE A 147 -6.84 5.51 -12.43
C ILE A 147 -6.18 5.07 -11.12
N TRP A 148 -5.58 5.99 -10.35
CA TRP A 148 -4.99 5.65 -9.05
C TRP A 148 -6.05 5.14 -8.07
N ALA A 149 -7.27 5.69 -8.09
CA ALA A 149 -8.38 5.17 -7.31
C ALA A 149 -8.69 3.69 -7.66
N ASP A 150 -8.86 3.39 -8.94
CA ASP A 150 -9.10 2.02 -9.40
C ASP A 150 -7.94 1.08 -9.07
N THR A 151 -6.71 1.56 -9.23
CA THR A 151 -5.48 0.81 -8.91
C THR A 151 -5.40 0.48 -7.42
N VAL A 152 -5.68 1.44 -6.54
CA VAL A 152 -5.69 1.22 -5.08
C VAL A 152 -6.74 0.17 -4.72
N VAL A 153 -7.95 0.28 -5.26
CA VAL A 153 -9.00 -0.74 -5.02
C VAL A 153 -8.56 -2.12 -5.51
N TYR A 154 -7.93 -2.21 -6.68
CA TYR A 154 -7.44 -3.46 -7.23
C TYR A 154 -6.32 -4.08 -6.37
N ILE A 155 -5.37 -3.26 -5.90
CA ILE A 155 -4.30 -3.67 -4.99
C ILE A 155 -4.88 -4.29 -3.72
N PHE A 156 -5.79 -3.57 -3.05
CA PHE A 156 -6.38 -4.02 -1.79
C PHE A 156 -7.24 -5.26 -1.98
N HIS A 157 -7.99 -5.36 -3.07
CA HIS A 157 -8.78 -6.54 -3.37
C HIS A 157 -7.93 -7.82 -3.40
N LEU A 158 -6.79 -7.80 -4.10
CA LEU A 158 -5.90 -8.96 -4.21
C LEU A 158 -5.14 -9.26 -2.91
N VAL A 159 -4.71 -8.23 -2.19
CA VAL A 159 -4.07 -8.38 -0.89
C VAL A 159 -5.04 -8.99 0.13
N GLN A 160 -6.29 -8.51 0.18
CA GLN A 160 -7.31 -9.07 1.06
C GLN A 160 -7.65 -10.51 0.67
N GLU A 161 -7.80 -10.81 -0.63
CA GLU A 161 -8.02 -12.16 -1.11
C GLU A 161 -6.93 -13.11 -0.61
N GLY A 162 -5.65 -12.75 -0.80
CA GLY A 162 -4.52 -13.55 -0.34
C GLY A 162 -4.47 -13.72 1.18
N PHE A 163 -4.78 -12.67 1.94
CA PHE A 163 -4.82 -12.72 3.40
C PHE A 163 -5.89 -13.69 3.91
N TYR A 164 -7.13 -13.55 3.44
CA TYR A 164 -8.24 -14.38 3.90
C TYR A 164 -8.16 -15.83 3.43
N ASP A 165 -7.60 -16.08 2.24
CA ASP A 165 -7.34 -17.43 1.76
C ASP A 165 -6.28 -18.13 2.61
N ALA A 166 -5.18 -17.44 2.92
CA ALA A 166 -4.11 -17.97 3.75
C ALA A 166 -4.59 -18.29 5.19
N LEU A 167 -5.49 -17.48 5.77
CA LEU A 167 -6.15 -17.80 7.04
C LEU A 167 -6.93 -19.12 7.01
N ARG A 168 -7.43 -19.52 5.83
CA ARG A 168 -8.14 -20.79 5.61
C ARG A 168 -7.21 -21.93 5.20
N GLY A 169 -5.91 -21.71 5.14
CA GLY A 169 -4.92 -22.67 4.65
C GLY A 169 -4.99 -22.91 3.14
N PHE A 170 -5.58 -21.98 2.38
CA PHE A 170 -5.65 -22.05 0.92
C PHE A 170 -4.58 -21.15 0.29
N ASP A 171 -3.98 -21.61 -0.81
CA ASP A 171 -3.02 -20.85 -1.61
C ASP A 171 -3.34 -21.06 -3.09
N ARG A 172 -3.76 -19.99 -3.76
CA ARG A 172 -4.07 -19.98 -5.20
C ARG A 172 -2.85 -20.27 -6.08
N PHE A 173 -1.63 -20.04 -5.57
CA PHE A 173 -0.38 -20.16 -6.34
C PHE A 173 0.68 -20.98 -5.57
N PRO A 174 0.44 -22.26 -5.24
CA PRO A 174 1.26 -23.03 -4.30
C PRO A 174 2.69 -23.31 -4.79
N HIS A 175 2.93 -23.24 -6.10
CA HIS A 175 4.23 -23.54 -6.72
C HIS A 175 5.06 -22.29 -7.05
N ILE A 176 4.55 -21.09 -6.72
CA ILE A 176 5.25 -19.84 -7.00
C ILE A 176 5.77 -19.24 -5.69
N HIS A 177 7.10 -19.19 -5.56
CA HIS A 177 7.79 -18.52 -4.45
C HIS A 177 8.36 -17.18 -4.94
N LEU A 178 7.92 -16.07 -4.33
CA LEU A 178 8.46 -14.75 -4.64
C LEU A 178 9.86 -14.60 -4.03
N LYS A 179 10.89 -14.58 -4.89
CA LYS A 179 12.29 -14.37 -4.48
C LYS A 179 12.55 -12.96 -3.90
N ALA A 180 11.80 -11.95 -4.31
CA ALA A 180 11.99 -10.55 -3.89
C ALA A 180 11.27 -10.17 -2.58
N ALA A 181 10.29 -10.97 -2.15
CA ALA A 181 9.44 -10.64 -1.00
C ALA A 181 10.05 -11.00 0.36
N SER A 182 11.21 -11.68 0.40
CA SER A 182 11.80 -12.21 1.64
C SER A 182 12.15 -11.14 2.68
N HIS A 183 12.48 -9.91 2.26
CA HIS A 183 13.01 -8.86 3.14
C HIS A 183 12.14 -7.60 3.33
N HIS A 184 11.03 -7.45 2.59
CA HIS A 184 10.38 -6.15 2.40
C HIS A 184 9.02 -5.96 3.10
N PHE A 185 8.44 -6.97 3.76
CA PHE A 185 7.00 -6.92 4.10
C PHE A 185 6.64 -7.51 5.47
N ALA A 186 7.43 -7.21 6.50
CA ALA A 186 6.94 -7.29 7.88
C ALA A 186 6.56 -5.86 8.34
N PRO A 187 5.73 -5.65 9.36
CA PRO A 187 5.87 -4.47 10.22
C PRO A 187 7.25 -4.48 10.89
#